data_AF-Q3ASK3-F1
#
_entry.id   AF-Q3ASK3-F1
#
_cell.length_a   1.000
_cell.length_b   1.000
_cell.length_c   1.000
_cell.angle_alpha   90.00
_cell.angle_beta   90.00
_cell.angle_gamma   90.00
#
_symmetry.space_group_name_H-M   'P 1'
#
loop_
_entity.id
_entity.type
_entity.pdbx_description
1 polymer ?
#
loop_
_entity_poly.entity_id
_entity_poly.type
_entity_poly.pdbx_seq_one_letter_code
_entity_poly.pdbx_strand_id
1 'polypeptide(L)'
;MHSRRILLFTGNGKGKSTAAFGLLARALGHGMKAKVIQFVKSDDAVGEQRFFSQHPAVEWEQFGRGFLPRDPASPKMEEHRAAAREGLDAAITALASSEYHVVLLDEVCFALGKELIPIEPLLEALRSADDGKIVVLTGRNAPEALVALADTVSDIQMVKHGYQQGIPAQKGVEE
;
A
#
# COMPACT_ATOMS: atom_id res chain seq x y z
N MET A 1 -15.89 -21.38 3.54
CA MET A 1 -14.82 -20.41 3.23
C MET A 1 -15.45 -19.04 3.12
N HIS A 2 -14.85 -18.02 3.70
CA HIS A 2 -15.29 -16.64 3.49
C HIS A 2 -14.77 -16.16 2.15
N SER A 3 -15.53 -15.37 1.39
CA SER A 3 -15.05 -14.74 0.16
C SER A 3 -13.84 -13.85 0.46
N ARG A 4 -12.94 -13.71 -0.53
CA ARG A 4 -11.87 -12.70 -0.43
C ARG A 4 -12.44 -11.30 -0.16
N ARG A 5 -11.62 -10.40 0.40
CA ARG A 5 -11.99 -9.01 0.67
C ARG A 5 -10.92 -8.05 0.19
N ILE A 6 -11.28 -7.13 -0.70
CA ILE A 6 -10.43 -6.06 -1.20
C ILE A 6 -10.88 -4.73 -0.58
N LEU A 7 -10.01 -4.12 0.21
CA LEU A 7 -10.23 -2.83 0.85
C LEU A 7 -9.31 -1.79 0.24
N LEU A 8 -9.86 -0.63 -0.09
CA LEU A 8 -9.15 0.49 -0.69
C LEU A 8 -9.29 1.74 0.18
N PHE A 9 -8.17 2.23 0.70
CA PHE A 9 -8.10 3.49 1.43
C PHE A 9 -7.47 4.57 0.54
N THR A 10 -8.29 5.48 0.03
CA THR A 10 -7.85 6.57 -0.86
C THR A 10 -8.20 7.95 -0.30
N GLY A 11 -8.05 9.00 -1.11
CA GLY A 11 -8.36 10.37 -0.74
C GLY A 11 -7.16 11.21 -0.32
N ASN A 12 -7.38 12.52 -0.21
CA ASN A 12 -6.34 13.51 0.05
C ASN A 12 -6.01 13.71 1.54
N GLY A 13 -6.87 13.23 2.43
CA GLY A 13 -6.70 13.33 3.87
C GLY A 13 -5.66 12.37 4.43
N LYS A 14 -5.17 12.71 5.62
CA LYS A 14 -4.33 11.83 6.44
C LYS A 14 -5.19 10.69 6.99
N GLY A 15 -4.68 9.46 6.99
CA GLY A 15 -5.35 8.31 7.60
C GLY A 15 -5.34 7.02 6.78
N LYS A 16 -4.92 7.07 5.51
CA LYS A 16 -4.98 5.91 4.61
C LYS A 16 -4.11 4.75 5.08
N SER A 17 -2.80 5.00 5.18
CA SER A 17 -1.84 4.00 5.65
C SER A 17 -2.09 3.61 7.10
N THR A 18 -2.38 4.55 7.99
CA THR A 18 -2.65 4.23 9.40
C THR A 18 -3.91 3.37 9.57
N ALA A 19 -4.96 3.57 8.77
CA ALA A 19 -6.12 2.68 8.74
C ALA A 19 -5.75 1.27 8.24
N ALA A 20 -4.93 1.18 7.19
CA ALA A 20 -4.42 -0.10 6.67
C ALA A 20 -3.57 -0.84 7.71
N PHE A 21 -2.69 -0.16 8.42
CA PHE A 21 -1.88 -0.74 9.49
C PHE A 21 -2.68 -1.08 10.75
N GLY A 22 -3.73 -0.32 11.06
CA GLY A 22 -4.70 -0.70 12.10
C GLY A 22 -5.44 -2.00 11.77
N LEU A 23 -5.79 -2.20 10.49
CA LEU A 23 -6.35 -3.47 10.01
C LEU A 23 -5.31 -4.60 10.11
N LEU A 24 -4.06 -4.34 9.72
CA LEU A 24 -2.96 -5.30 9.88
C LEU A 24 -2.81 -5.74 11.33
N ALA A 25 -2.77 -4.79 12.28
CA ALA A 25 -2.70 -5.09 13.71
C ALA A 25 -3.87 -5.97 14.16
N ARG A 26 -5.09 -5.70 13.69
CA ARG A 26 -6.26 -6.54 13.98
C ARG A 26 -6.07 -7.96 13.44
N ALA A 27 -5.63 -8.11 12.20
CA ALA A 27 -5.42 -9.42 11.60
C ALA A 27 -4.36 -10.24 12.34
N LEU A 28 -3.25 -9.60 12.73
CA LEU A 28 -2.20 -10.23 13.53
C LEU A 28 -2.71 -10.66 14.91
N GLY A 29 -3.59 -9.86 15.53
CA GLY A 29 -4.29 -10.24 16.77
C GLY A 29 -5.17 -11.49 16.65
N HIS A 30 -5.54 -11.87 15.42
CA HIS A 30 -6.24 -13.11 15.10
C HIS A 30 -5.31 -14.22 14.57
N GLY A 31 -4.00 -14.07 14.71
CA GLY A 31 -3.00 -15.07 14.31
C GLY A 31 -2.78 -15.19 12.80
N MET A 32 -3.21 -14.20 12.01
CA MET A 32 -3.07 -14.21 10.55
C MET A 32 -1.64 -13.83 10.12
N LYS A 33 -1.09 -14.54 9.13
CA LYS A 33 0.17 -14.18 8.47
C LYS A 33 -0.08 -13.12 7.38
N ALA A 34 0.80 -12.11 7.31
CA ALA A 34 0.65 -10.97 6.43
C ALA A 34 1.92 -10.68 5.61
N LYS A 35 1.73 -10.20 4.39
CA LYS A 35 2.76 -9.58 3.55
C LYS A 35 2.46 -8.10 3.41
N VAL A 36 3.45 -7.25 3.69
CA VAL A 36 3.39 -5.81 3.46
C VAL A 36 4.35 -5.44 2.35
N ILE A 37 3.85 -4.74 1.34
CA ILE A 37 4.61 -4.26 0.19
C ILE A 37 4.39 -2.76 0.11
N GLN A 38 5.46 -1.99 0.26
CA GLN A 38 5.40 -0.53 0.14
C GLN A 38 5.95 -0.07 -1.20
N PHE A 39 5.13 0.66 -1.95
CA PHE A 39 5.54 1.31 -3.18
C PHE A 39 6.12 2.71 -2.89
N VAL A 40 7.10 3.15 -3.68
CA VAL A 40 7.70 4.50 -3.71
C VAL A 40 8.48 4.94 -2.47
N LYS A 41 8.13 4.47 -1.26
CA LYS A 41 8.86 4.77 -0.02
C LYS A 41 10.26 4.16 0.00
N SER A 42 11.25 4.89 0.50
CA SER A 42 12.63 4.39 0.70
C SER A 42 13.21 4.70 2.08
N ASP A 43 12.42 5.29 2.97
CA ASP A 43 12.89 5.67 4.31
C ASP A 43 12.50 4.59 5.31
N ASP A 44 13.51 4.02 5.97
CA ASP A 44 13.36 3.04 7.07
C ASP A 44 12.93 3.67 8.41
N ALA A 45 12.52 4.95 8.37
CA ALA A 45 12.32 5.76 9.57
C ALA A 45 10.89 5.72 10.13
N VAL A 46 9.95 5.06 9.45
CA VAL A 46 8.53 5.08 9.82
C VAL A 46 8.21 4.09 10.94
N GLY A 47 7.41 4.56 11.93
CA GLY A 47 7.05 3.78 13.12
C GLY A 47 6.43 2.41 12.84
N GLU A 48 5.55 2.30 11.84
CA GLU A 48 4.88 1.05 11.50
C GLU A 48 5.86 -0.02 10.98
N GLN A 49 6.83 0.36 10.13
CA GLN A 49 7.85 -0.57 9.65
C GLN A 49 8.63 -1.14 10.83
N ARG A 50 9.14 -0.27 11.72
CA ARG A 50 9.92 -0.70 12.90
C ARG A 50 9.14 -1.64 13.81
N PHE A 51 7.84 -1.42 13.96
CA PHE A 51 6.98 -2.24 14.82
C PHE A 51 6.64 -3.58 14.16
N PHE A 52 6.10 -3.57 12.94
CA PHE A 52 5.59 -4.76 12.28
C PHE A 52 6.69 -5.65 11.70
N SER A 53 7.84 -5.11 11.27
CA SER A 53 8.92 -5.93 10.71
C SER A 53 9.56 -6.87 11.73
N GLN A 54 9.37 -6.62 13.03
CA GLN A 54 9.82 -7.50 14.12
C GLN A 54 8.82 -8.61 14.42
N HIS A 55 7.60 -8.53 13.89
CA HIS A 55 6.55 -9.49 14.16
C HIS A 55 6.76 -10.74 13.29
N PRO A 56 6.81 -11.97 13.86
CA PRO A 56 7.19 -13.18 13.12
C PRO A 56 6.18 -13.57 12.03
N ALA A 57 4.94 -13.09 12.13
CA ALA A 57 3.88 -13.32 11.14
C ALA A 57 3.81 -12.23 10.06
N VAL A 58 4.73 -11.27 10.02
CA VAL A 58 4.77 -10.21 9.02
C VAL A 58 6.03 -10.33 8.18
N GLU A 59 5.85 -10.43 6.87
CA GLU A 59 6.92 -10.24 5.91
C GLU A 59 6.78 -8.86 5.28
N TRP A 60 7.85 -8.07 5.28
CA TRP A 60 7.83 -6.68 4.85
C TRP A 60 8.85 -6.43 3.76
N GLU A 61 8.41 -5.82 2.66
CA GLU A 61 9.28 -5.40 1.56
C GLU A 61 8.95 -3.97 1.13
N GLN A 62 9.99 -3.24 0.76
CA GLN A 62 9.88 -1.84 0.34
C GLN A 62 10.56 -1.67 -1.02
N PHE A 63 9.84 -1.08 -1.96
CA PHE A 63 10.21 -0.99 -3.38
C PHE A 63 10.24 0.46 -3.88
N GLY A 64 10.74 1.37 -3.06
CA GLY A 64 10.95 2.76 -3.47
C GLY A 64 12.41 3.15 -3.64
N ARG A 65 12.59 4.31 -4.26
CA ARG A 65 13.87 5.02 -4.39
C ARG A 65 13.76 6.46 -3.84
N GLY A 66 12.74 6.70 -3.01
CA GLY A 66 12.45 7.99 -2.40
C GLY A 66 11.50 8.82 -3.26
N PHE A 67 11.59 10.14 -3.11
CA PHE A 67 10.75 11.06 -3.86
C PHE A 67 11.01 10.96 -5.36
N LEU A 68 9.93 10.90 -6.13
CA LEU A 68 10.02 10.95 -7.59
C LEU A 68 10.68 12.28 -8.04
N PRO A 69 11.55 12.23 -9.07
CA PRO A 69 12.03 13.42 -9.75
C PRO A 69 10.87 14.34 -10.17
N ARG A 70 11.08 15.66 -10.04
CA ARG A 70 10.09 16.66 -10.51
C ARG A 70 9.97 16.68 -12.03
N ASP A 71 11.08 16.40 -12.72
CA ASP A 71 11.14 16.30 -14.17
C ASP A 71 10.85 14.86 -14.61
N PRO A 72 9.73 14.61 -15.31
CA PRO A 72 9.39 13.28 -15.83
C PRO A 72 10.39 12.74 -16.85
N ALA A 73 11.20 13.59 -17.48
CA ALA A 73 12.26 13.18 -18.40
C ALA A 73 13.58 12.83 -17.69
N SER A 74 13.63 12.95 -16.36
CA SER A 74 14.82 12.61 -15.58
C SER A 74 15.21 11.15 -15.79
N PRO A 75 16.49 10.84 -16.04
CA PRO A 75 16.94 9.44 -16.21
C PRO A 75 16.71 8.59 -14.97
N LYS A 76 16.62 9.22 -13.79
CA LYS A 76 16.30 8.55 -12.52
C LYS A 76 14.87 8.00 -12.48
N MET A 77 13.97 8.47 -13.33
CA MET A 77 12.60 7.95 -13.40
C MET A 77 12.58 6.45 -13.71
N GLU A 78 13.51 5.94 -14.51
CA GLU A 78 13.56 4.52 -14.82
C GLU A 78 13.92 3.67 -13.58
N GLU A 79 14.74 4.19 -12.67
CA GLU A 79 15.05 3.50 -11.40
C GLU A 79 13.80 3.36 -10.53
N HIS A 80 12.94 4.38 -10.49
CA HIS A 80 11.66 4.31 -9.79
C HIS A 80 10.66 3.37 -10.48
N ARG A 81 10.64 3.33 -11.82
CA ARG A 81 9.82 2.38 -12.60
C ARG A 81 10.26 0.94 -12.35
N ALA A 82 11.56 0.68 -12.38
CA ALA A 82 12.13 -0.63 -12.11
C ALA A 82 11.77 -1.10 -10.70
N ALA A 83 11.99 -0.26 -9.68
CA ALA A 83 11.61 -0.59 -8.31
C ALA A 83 10.10 -0.85 -8.17
N ALA A 84 9.25 -0.01 -8.78
CA ALA A 84 7.80 -0.22 -8.74
C ALA A 84 7.37 -1.52 -9.45
N ARG A 85 8.04 -1.93 -10.55
CA ARG A 85 7.81 -3.21 -11.23
C ARG A 85 8.18 -4.40 -10.34
N GLU A 86 9.31 -4.35 -9.64
CA GLU A 86 9.68 -5.36 -8.64
C GLU A 86 8.61 -5.48 -7.54
N GLY A 87 8.08 -4.34 -7.08
CA GLY A 87 6.98 -4.32 -6.10
C GLY A 87 5.67 -4.90 -6.65
N LEU A 88 5.38 -4.70 -7.93
CA LEU A 88 4.24 -5.33 -8.59
C LEU A 88 4.41 -6.85 -8.70
N ASP A 89 5.60 -7.32 -9.07
CA ASP A 89 5.91 -8.75 -9.14
C ASP A 89 5.76 -9.40 -7.77
N ALA A 90 6.31 -8.77 -6.72
CA ALA A 90 6.15 -9.22 -5.33
C ALA A 90 4.66 -9.25 -4.90
N ALA A 91 3.87 -8.26 -5.31
CA ALA A 91 2.45 -8.21 -5.02
C ALA A 91 1.69 -9.36 -5.68
N ILE A 92 1.97 -9.63 -6.96
CA ILE A 92 1.37 -10.75 -7.69
C ILE A 92 1.72 -12.09 -7.02
N THR A 93 2.99 -12.30 -6.67
CA THR A 93 3.43 -13.50 -5.94
C THR A 93 2.73 -13.65 -4.59
N ALA A 94 2.63 -12.58 -3.80
CA ALA A 94 1.97 -12.61 -2.50
C ALA A 94 0.45 -12.87 -2.59
N LEU A 95 -0.20 -12.33 -3.63
CA LEU A 95 -1.62 -12.54 -3.89
C LEU A 95 -1.91 -13.99 -4.32
N ALA A 96 -0.99 -14.64 -5.04
CA ALA A 96 -1.12 -16.04 -5.44
C ALA A 96 -0.71 -17.04 -4.34
N SER A 97 0.04 -16.60 -3.32
CA SER A 97 0.53 -17.49 -2.26
C SER A 97 -0.55 -17.76 -1.20
N SER A 98 -0.75 -19.03 -0.84
CA SER A 98 -1.63 -19.43 0.26
C SER A 98 -1.02 -19.18 1.65
N GLU A 99 0.26 -18.79 1.74
CA GLU A 99 0.89 -18.49 3.03
C GLU A 99 0.35 -17.21 3.68
N TYR A 100 -0.02 -16.21 2.86
CA TYR A 100 -0.45 -14.91 3.35
C TYR A 100 -1.96 -14.81 3.36
N HIS A 101 -2.50 -14.61 4.56
CA HIS A 101 -3.91 -14.32 4.75
C HIS A 101 -4.21 -12.85 4.45
N VAL A 102 -3.25 -11.95 4.71
CA VAL A 102 -3.35 -10.52 4.44
C VAL A 102 -2.23 -10.06 3.50
N VAL A 103 -2.58 -9.30 2.47
CA VAL A 103 -1.62 -8.61 1.60
C VAL A 103 -1.91 -7.12 1.62
N LEU A 104 -0.99 -6.31 2.14
CA LEU A 104 -1.10 -4.86 2.23
C LEU A 104 -0.19 -4.23 1.18
N LEU A 105 -0.78 -3.55 0.19
CA LEU A 105 -0.09 -2.81 -0.87
C LEU A 105 -0.19 -1.31 -0.57
N ASP A 106 0.81 -0.78 0.14
CA ASP A 106 0.83 0.62 0.57
C ASP A 106 1.35 1.52 -0.55
N GLU A 107 0.66 2.63 -0.80
CA GLU A 107 0.93 3.62 -1.86
C GLU A 107 0.91 3.07 -3.31
N VAL A 108 0.31 1.89 -3.52
CA VAL A 108 0.13 1.31 -4.86
C VAL A 108 -0.70 2.21 -5.78
N CYS A 109 -1.69 2.93 -5.25
CA CYS A 109 -2.48 3.88 -6.04
C CYS A 109 -1.61 5.02 -6.57
N PHE A 110 -0.62 5.47 -5.79
CA PHE A 110 0.30 6.50 -6.23
C PHE A 110 1.23 5.98 -7.34
N ALA A 111 1.74 4.75 -7.22
CA ALA A 111 2.55 4.14 -8.27
C ALA A 111 1.78 4.00 -9.60
N LEU A 112 0.52 3.58 -9.54
CA LEU A 112 -0.37 3.48 -10.69
C LEU A 112 -0.71 4.85 -11.28
N GLY A 113 -1.09 5.83 -10.43
CA GLY A 113 -1.44 7.18 -10.87
C GLY A 113 -0.26 7.99 -11.42
N LYS A 114 0.98 7.55 -11.14
CA LYS A 114 2.21 8.07 -11.77
C LYS A 114 2.68 7.21 -12.94
N GLU A 115 1.87 6.25 -13.36
CA GLU A 115 2.14 5.32 -14.47
C GLU A 115 3.49 4.60 -14.32
N LEU A 116 3.97 4.39 -13.09
CA LEU A 116 5.23 3.69 -12.84
C LEU A 116 5.11 2.21 -13.21
N ILE A 117 3.90 1.66 -13.05
CA ILE A 117 3.51 0.29 -13.36
C ILE A 117 2.18 0.27 -14.10
N PRO A 118 1.95 -0.72 -14.99
CA PRO A 118 0.64 -0.96 -15.60
C PRO A 118 -0.35 -1.49 -14.57
N ILE A 119 -1.64 -1.21 -14.77
CA ILE A 119 -2.69 -1.59 -13.83
C ILE A 119 -3.21 -3.02 -14.06
N GLU A 120 -3.17 -3.49 -15.31
CA GLU A 120 -3.78 -4.74 -15.74
C GLU A 120 -3.24 -5.97 -15.00
N PRO A 121 -1.91 -6.15 -14.81
CA PRO A 121 -1.40 -7.30 -14.07
C PRO A 121 -1.88 -7.33 -12.61
N LEU A 122 -1.99 -6.16 -11.98
CA LEU A 122 -2.50 -6.07 -10.61
C LEU A 122 -3.99 -6.41 -10.55
N LEU A 123 -4.81 -5.90 -11.47
CA LEU A 123 -6.24 -6.23 -11.53
C LEU A 123 -6.45 -7.73 -11.71
N GLU A 124 -5.65 -8.37 -12.55
CA GLU A 124 -5.73 -9.81 -12.77
C GLU A 124 -5.37 -10.60 -11.51
N ALA A 125 -4.27 -10.23 -10.83
CA ALA A 125 -3.88 -10.86 -9.58
C ALA A 125 -4.92 -10.66 -8.46
N LEU A 126 -5.52 -9.47 -8.36
CA LEU A 126 -6.60 -9.18 -7.41
C LEU A 126 -7.85 -10.01 -7.73
N ARG A 127 -8.17 -10.21 -9.02
CA ARG A 127 -9.31 -11.03 -9.45
C ARG A 127 -9.12 -12.52 -9.25
N SER A 128 -7.87 -12.97 -9.23
CA SER A 128 -7.51 -14.38 -9.05
C SER A 128 -7.10 -14.73 -7.62
N ALA A 129 -7.02 -13.75 -6.72
CA ALA A 129 -6.72 -13.97 -5.31
C ALA A 129 -7.70 -14.94 -4.63
N ASP A 130 -7.15 -15.92 -3.90
CA ASP A 130 -7.89 -16.97 -3.21
C ASP A 130 -8.97 -16.44 -2.25
N ASP A 131 -10.04 -17.21 -2.10
CA ASP A 131 -11.06 -16.97 -1.08
C ASP A 131 -10.44 -16.91 0.33
N GLY A 132 -10.96 -16.00 1.15
CA GLY A 132 -10.48 -15.75 2.51
C GLY A 132 -9.28 -14.81 2.58
N LYS A 133 -8.63 -14.49 1.46
CA LYS A 133 -7.56 -13.49 1.42
C LYS A 133 -8.11 -12.09 1.64
N ILE A 134 -7.42 -11.32 2.48
CA ILE A 134 -7.71 -9.90 2.72
C ILE A 134 -6.63 -9.08 2.01
N VAL A 135 -7.04 -8.26 1.05
CA VAL A 135 -6.15 -7.36 0.32
C VAL A 135 -6.45 -5.93 0.71
N VAL A 136 -5.43 -5.17 1.08
CA VAL A 136 -5.57 -3.76 1.46
C VAL A 136 -4.71 -2.91 0.55
N LEU A 137 -5.33 -1.95 -0.12
CA LEU A 137 -4.70 -1.03 -1.07
C LEU A 137 -4.75 0.37 -0.48
N THR A 138 -3.67 1.14 -0.62
CA THR A 138 -3.65 2.54 -0.19
C THR A 138 -3.09 3.47 -1.26
N GLY A 139 -3.34 4.77 -1.05
CA GLY A 139 -2.70 5.86 -1.78
C GLY A 139 -3.72 6.86 -2.32
N ARG A 140 -3.21 8.03 -2.72
CA ARG A 140 -4.06 9.10 -3.28
C ARG A 140 -4.51 8.75 -4.70
N ASN A 141 -5.63 9.33 -5.13
CA ASN A 141 -6.13 9.26 -6.51
C ASN A 141 -6.22 7.83 -7.04
N ALA A 142 -6.92 6.95 -6.32
CA ALA A 142 -7.06 5.56 -6.74
C ALA A 142 -7.67 5.48 -8.16
N PRO A 143 -7.07 4.70 -9.08
CA PRO A 143 -7.65 4.44 -10.39
C PRO A 143 -9.09 3.92 -10.29
N GLU A 144 -9.96 4.37 -11.19
CA GLU A 144 -11.38 3.97 -11.22
C GLU A 144 -11.56 2.45 -11.29
N ALA A 145 -10.68 1.76 -12.02
CA ALA A 145 -10.70 0.31 -12.10
C ALA A 145 -10.45 -0.39 -10.76
N LEU A 146 -9.62 0.18 -9.86
CA LEU A 146 -9.44 -0.34 -8.51
C LEU A 146 -10.65 -0.03 -7.62
N VAL A 147 -11.25 1.15 -7.78
CA VAL A 147 -12.47 1.54 -7.07
C VAL A 147 -13.62 0.59 -7.44
N ALA A 148 -13.77 0.28 -8.72
CA ALA A 148 -14.80 -0.62 -9.22
C ALA A 148 -14.58 -2.09 -8.79
N LEU A 149 -13.32 -2.51 -8.60
CA LEU A 149 -12.98 -3.88 -8.20
C LEU A 149 -13.07 -4.10 -6.68
N ALA A 150 -12.81 -3.07 -5.87
CA ALA A 150 -12.74 -3.20 -4.43
C ALA A 150 -14.12 -3.42 -3.77
N ASP A 151 -14.18 -4.33 -2.80
CA ASP A 151 -15.41 -4.59 -2.02
C ASP A 151 -15.72 -3.46 -1.04
N THR A 152 -14.70 -2.68 -0.65
CA THR A 152 -14.86 -1.56 0.28
C THR A 152 -13.89 -0.45 -0.09
N VAL A 153 -14.42 0.73 -0.38
CA VAL A 153 -13.63 1.93 -0.67
C VAL A 153 -13.92 2.96 0.41
N SER A 154 -12.88 3.46 1.05
CA SER A 154 -12.94 4.59 1.97
C SER A 154 -12.14 5.75 1.38
N ASP A 155 -12.85 6.81 1.02
CA ASP A 155 -12.25 8.05 0.54
C ASP A 155 -12.06 9.02 1.72
N ILE A 156 -10.82 9.16 2.17
CA ILE A 156 -10.46 9.97 3.33
C ILE A 156 -10.32 11.42 2.89
N GLN A 157 -11.35 12.20 3.16
CA GLN A 157 -11.41 13.63 2.85
C GLN A 157 -10.52 14.46 3.78
N MET A 158 -9.80 15.43 3.22
CA MET A 158 -8.99 16.38 3.99
C MET A 158 -9.84 17.56 4.46
N VAL A 159 -10.60 17.39 5.54
CA VAL A 159 -11.40 18.48 6.12
C VAL A 159 -10.49 19.55 6.76
N LYS A 160 -9.42 19.12 7.44
CA LYS A 160 -8.40 19.98 8.03
C LYS A 160 -7.10 19.19 8.18
N HIS A 161 -5.95 19.86 8.09
CA HIS A 161 -4.65 19.23 8.31
C HIS A 161 -3.75 20.10 9.20
N GLY A 162 -2.97 19.49 10.10
CA GLY A 162 -2.04 20.21 11.00
C GLY A 162 -1.02 21.04 10.24
N TYR A 163 -0.45 20.47 9.18
CA TYR A 163 0.47 21.16 8.25
C TYR A 163 -0.06 22.52 7.72
N GLN A 164 -1.37 22.63 7.42
CA GLN A 164 -1.96 23.89 6.95
C GLN A 164 -1.97 25.00 8.02
N GLN A 165 -1.75 24.64 9.28
CA GLN A 165 -1.60 25.56 10.40
C GLN A 165 -0.13 25.75 10.81
N GLY A 166 0.82 25.27 10.00
CA GLY A 166 2.25 25.35 10.30
C GLY A 166 2.74 24.36 11.35
N ILE A 167 1.94 23.35 11.73
CA ILE A 167 2.39 22.29 12.64
C ILE A 167 3.30 21.33 11.84
N PRO A 168 4.58 21.18 12.22
CA PRO A 168 5.51 20.27 11.55
C PRO A 168 5.15 18.80 11.83
N ALA A 169 5.72 17.89 11.05
CA ALA A 169 5.62 16.45 11.29
C ALA A 169 6.15 16.09 12.69
N GLN A 170 5.51 15.12 13.35
CA GLN A 170 5.91 14.65 14.67
C GLN A 170 6.04 13.12 14.71
N LYS A 171 7.00 12.64 15.51
CA LYS A 171 7.16 11.20 15.80
C LYS A 171 5.91 10.61 16.45
N GLY A 172 5.46 9.48 15.93
CA GLY A 172 4.24 8.80 16.35
C GLY A 172 2.96 9.39 15.77
N VAL A 173 3.07 10.41 14.89
CA VAL A 173 1.93 11.09 14.28
C VAL A 173 2.06 11.15 12.76
N GLU A 174 3.19 11.65 12.24
CA GLU A 174 3.54 11.63 10.81
C GLU A 174 4.78 10.77 10.51
N GLU A 175 5.71 10.70 11.47
CA GLU A 175 6.93 9.87 11.40
C GLU A 175 6.77 8.57 12.20
#